data_AF-A0A954P7C3-F1
#
_entry.id   AF-A0A954P7C3-F1
#
_cell.length_a   1.000
_cell.length_b   1.000
_cell.length_c   1.000
_cell.angle_alpha   90.00
_cell.angle_beta   90.00
_cell.angle_gamma   90.00
#
_symmetry.space_group_name_H-M   'P 1'
#
loop_
_entity.id
_entity.type
_entity.pdbx_description
1 polymer ?
#
loop_
_entity_poly.entity_id
_entity_poly.type
_entity_poly.pdbx_seq_one_letter_code
_entity_poly.pdbx_strand_id
1 'polypeptide(L)'
;MATSADGLIRRWIDVFWTASGSLRKLDPSNIRWVYFSVLLIFAVFGLTMLHLGKPKQLLLYATMIMNFALGFSCWHTLALNLVLLPKALRPNWFIRIGLVLTGAFFLILATVSTYYQLTRM
;
A
#
# COMPACT_ATOMS: atom_id res chain seq x y z
N MET A 1 14.44 16.51 -2.92
CA MET A 1 13.07 15.97 -2.85
C MET A 1 12.78 14.88 -3.90
N ALA A 2 13.66 14.59 -4.86
CA ALA A 2 13.52 13.47 -5.80
C ALA A 2 13.80 12.08 -5.19
N THR A 3 14.66 12.02 -4.17
CA THR A 3 15.06 10.76 -3.49
C THR A 3 13.89 9.98 -2.88
N SER A 4 12.83 10.67 -2.43
CA SER A 4 11.63 10.02 -1.91
C SER A 4 10.81 9.31 -3.00
N ALA A 5 10.77 9.88 -4.21
CA ALA A 5 10.03 9.32 -5.34
C ALA A 5 10.76 8.10 -5.92
N ASP A 6 12.09 8.20 -6.09
CA ASP A 6 12.93 7.08 -6.51
C ASP A 6 12.82 5.87 -5.56
N GLY A 7 12.85 6.12 -4.24
CA GLY A 7 12.68 5.08 -3.24
C GLY A 7 11.32 4.40 -3.29
N LEU A 8 10.26 5.17 -3.51
CA LEU A 8 8.88 4.64 -3.64
C LEU A 8 8.77 3.74 -4.88
N ILE A 9 9.21 4.23 -6.04
CA ILE A 9 9.15 3.52 -7.32
C ILE A 9 9.92 2.20 -7.23
N ARG A 10 11.12 2.24 -6.64
CA ARG A 10 11.94 1.03 -6.45
C ARG A 10 11.24 -0.02 -5.60
N ARG A 11 10.61 0.39 -4.48
CA ARG A 11 9.84 -0.51 -3.62
C ARG A 11 8.68 -1.19 -4.35
N TRP A 12 7.96 -0.43 -5.19
CA TRP A 12 6.88 -1.00 -5.99
C TRP A 12 7.40 -1.98 -7.04
N ILE A 13 8.49 -1.64 -7.73
CA ILE A 13 9.14 -2.53 -8.70
C ILE A 13 9.55 -3.85 -8.04
N ASP A 14 10.15 -3.81 -6.84
CA ASP A 14 10.55 -5.02 -6.11
C ASP A 14 9.33 -5.89 -5.75
N VAL A 15 8.20 -5.28 -5.37
CA VAL A 15 6.94 -6.00 -5.11
C VAL A 15 6.40 -6.64 -6.40
N PHE A 16 6.37 -5.91 -7.51
CA PHE A 16 5.92 -6.46 -8.81
C PHE A 16 6.84 -7.59 -9.30
N TRP A 17 8.15 -7.45 -9.09
CA TRP A 17 9.15 -8.45 -9.47
C TRP A 17 9.03 -9.74 -8.65
N THR A 18 8.78 -9.63 -7.34
CA THR A 18 8.59 -10.79 -6.47
C THR A 18 7.23 -11.47 -6.66
N ALA A 19 6.19 -10.70 -7.00
CA ALA A 19 4.85 -11.23 -7.23
C ALA A 19 4.65 -11.86 -8.64
N SER A 20 5.36 -11.39 -9.67
CA SER A 20 5.19 -11.86 -11.05
C SER A 20 6.33 -12.79 -11.50
N GLY A 21 6.01 -14.08 -11.66
CA GLY A 21 6.93 -15.06 -12.25
C GLY A 21 7.31 -14.78 -13.70
N SER A 22 6.52 -13.97 -14.43
CA SER A 22 6.83 -13.56 -15.80
C SER A 22 7.84 -12.42 -15.86
N LEU A 23 7.81 -11.49 -14.91
CA LEU A 23 8.81 -10.42 -14.84
C LEU A 23 10.17 -10.99 -14.43
N ARG A 24 10.21 -11.99 -13.55
CA ARG A 24 11.45 -12.64 -13.08
C ARG A 24 12.26 -13.36 -14.17
N LYS A 25 11.63 -13.67 -15.30
CA LYS A 25 12.26 -14.30 -16.48
C LYS A 25 12.78 -13.30 -17.50
N LEU A 26 12.53 -11.99 -17.30
CA LEU A 26 13.01 -10.96 -18.21
C LEU A 26 14.52 -10.80 -18.09
N ASP A 27 15.18 -10.67 -19.25
CA ASP A 27 16.60 -10.39 -19.32
C ASP A 27 16.96 -9.11 -18.55
N PRO A 28 18.07 -9.10 -17.77
CA PRO A 28 18.50 -7.95 -16.97
C PRO A 28 18.65 -6.65 -17.77
N SER A 29 18.90 -6.73 -19.08
CA SER A 29 19.04 -5.59 -19.98
C SER A 29 17.73 -4.81 -20.18
N ASN A 30 16.57 -5.46 -20.00
CA ASN A 30 15.25 -4.85 -20.22
C ASN A 30 14.63 -4.26 -18.95
N ILE A 31 15.30 -4.32 -17.80
CA ILE A 31 14.76 -3.83 -16.53
C ILE A 31 14.49 -2.31 -16.55
N ARG A 32 15.26 -1.56 -17.35
CA ARG A 32 15.05 -0.12 -17.56
C ARG A 32 13.66 0.20 -18.08
N TRP A 33 13.12 -0.63 -18.97
CA TRP A 33 11.78 -0.43 -19.53
C TRP A 33 10.69 -0.65 -18.49
N VAL A 34 10.88 -1.62 -17.59
CA VAL A 34 9.97 -1.84 -16.46
C VAL A 34 9.97 -0.63 -15.52
N TYR A 35 11.17 -0.13 -15.18
CA TYR A 35 11.31 1.05 -14.32
C TYR A 35 10.62 2.27 -14.94
N PHE A 36 10.92 2.60 -16.21
CA PHE A 36 10.32 3.74 -16.88
C PHE A 36 8.82 3.58 -17.11
N SER A 37 8.32 2.37 -17.33
CA SER A 37 6.88 2.12 -17.47
C SER A 37 6.14 2.38 -16.16
N VAL A 38 6.65 1.88 -15.03
CA VAL A 38 6.07 2.14 -13.70
C VAL A 38 6.12 3.64 -13.38
N LEU A 39 7.26 4.29 -13.63
CA LEU A 39 7.41 5.73 -13.43
C LEU A 39 6.42 6.53 -14.29
N LEU A 40 6.25 6.17 -15.56
CA LEU A 40 5.29 6.81 -16.46
C LEU A 40 3.85 6.61 -16.00
N ILE A 41 3.48 5.41 -15.56
CA ILE A 41 2.13 5.14 -15.00
C ILE A 41 1.88 6.00 -13.77
N PHE A 42 2.83 6.09 -12.83
CA PHE A 42 2.70 6.94 -11.65
C PHE A 42 2.58 8.43 -12.02
N ALA A 43 3.38 8.90 -12.99
CA ALA A 43 3.35 10.29 -13.44
C ALA A 43 2.01 10.63 -14.11
N VAL A 44 1.53 9.78 -15.03
CA VAL A 44 0.25 9.95 -15.71
C VAL A 44 -0.90 9.92 -14.70
N PHE A 45 -0.90 8.95 -13.78
CA PHE A 45 -1.92 8.85 -12.75
C PHE A 45 -1.94 10.08 -11.81
N GLY A 46 -0.75 10.56 -11.41
CA GLY A 46 -0.65 11.78 -10.59
C GLY A 46 -1.21 13.00 -11.31
N LEU A 47 -0.84 13.19 -12.59
CA LEU A 47 -1.31 14.31 -13.41
C LEU A 47 -2.83 14.23 -13.67
N THR A 48 -3.38 13.05 -13.94
CA THR A 48 -4.83 12.89 -14.14
C THR A 48 -5.61 13.17 -12.86
N MET A 49 -5.12 12.70 -11.70
CA MET A 49 -5.76 12.98 -10.41
C MET A 49 -5.71 14.46 -10.04
N LEU A 50 -4.62 15.16 -10.36
CA LEU A 50 -4.50 16.61 -10.19
C LEU A 50 -5.43 17.38 -11.13
N HIS A 51 -5.66 16.88 -12.35
CA HIS A 51 -6.55 17.52 -13.31
C HIS A 51 -8.03 17.35 -12.95
N LEU A 52 -8.41 16.18 -12.43
CA LEU A 52 -9.82 15.83 -12.15
C LEU A 52 -10.31 16.31 -10.78
N GLY A 53 -9.43 16.49 -9.79
CA GLY A 53 -9.81 16.66 -8.39
C GLY A 53 -9.50 18.05 -7.80
N LYS A 54 -10.36 18.53 -6.90
CA LYS A 54 -10.00 19.62 -5.98
C LYS A 54 -8.92 19.11 -5.01
N PRO A 55 -7.80 19.83 -4.78
CA PRO A 55 -6.68 19.34 -3.97
C PRO A 55 -7.08 18.83 -2.57
N LYS A 56 -8.06 19.48 -1.94
CA LYS A 56 -8.58 19.09 -0.63
C LYS A 56 -9.27 17.71 -0.63
N GLN A 57 -10.02 17.38 -1.69
CA GLN A 57 -10.69 16.09 -1.80
C GLN A 57 -9.69 14.97 -2.06
N LEU A 58 -8.67 15.24 -2.89
CA LEU A 58 -7.62 14.27 -3.16
C LEU A 58 -6.86 13.88 -1.89
N LEU A 59 -6.54 14.86 -1.04
CA LEU A 59 -5.89 14.60 0.26
C LEU A 59 -6.77 13.75 1.18
N LEU A 60 -8.08 14.06 1.24
CA LEU A 60 -9.05 13.29 2.01
C LEU A 60 -9.09 11.82 1.56
N TYR A 61 -9.24 11.58 0.25
CA TYR A 61 -9.24 10.22 -0.29
C TYR A 61 -7.94 9.47 -0.01
N ALA A 62 -6.78 10.15 -0.16
CA ALA A 62 -5.49 9.55 0.15
C ALA A 62 -5.41 9.10 1.63
N THR A 63 -5.85 9.94 2.56
CA THR A 63 -5.90 9.59 3.99
C THR A 63 -6.84 8.41 4.26
N MET A 64 -8.00 8.36 3.61
CA MET A 64 -8.97 7.26 3.77
C MET A 64 -8.42 5.93 3.25
N ILE A 65 -7.82 5.94 2.06
CA ILE A 65 -7.16 4.77 1.47
C ILE A 65 -6.02 4.29 2.38
N MET A 66 -5.23 5.22 2.93
CA MET A 66 -4.14 4.88 3.86
C MET A 66 -4.65 4.22 5.15
N ASN A 67 -5.80 4.66 5.69
CA ASN A 67 -6.41 4.01 6.86
C ASN A 67 -6.87 2.58 6.53
N PHE A 68 -7.48 2.36 5.35
CA PHE A 68 -7.81 1.00 4.88
C PHE A 68 -6.57 0.14 4.71
N ALA A 69 -5.54 0.66 4.05
CA ALA A 69 -4.30 -0.04 3.80
C ALA A 69 -3.61 -0.43 5.12
N LEU A 70 -3.59 0.47 6.10
CA LEU A 70 -2.98 0.22 7.41
C LEU A 70 -3.76 -0.86 8.18
N GLY A 71 -5.10 -0.77 8.21
CA GLY A 71 -5.95 -1.75 8.87
C GLY A 71 -5.76 -3.16 8.29
N PHE A 72 -5.79 -3.28 6.95
CA PHE A 72 -5.50 -4.52 6.25
C PHE A 72 -4.08 -5.03 6.52
N SER A 73 -3.08 -4.15 6.49
CA SER A 73 -1.67 -4.51 6.70
C SER A 73 -1.43 -5.10 8.09
N CYS A 74 -2.09 -4.61 9.13
CA CYS A 74 -1.98 -5.18 10.48
C CYS A 74 -2.42 -6.64 10.52
N TRP A 75 -3.58 -6.95 9.93
CA TRP A 75 -4.11 -8.32 9.90
C TRP A 75 -3.32 -9.22 8.94
N HIS A 76 -2.93 -8.70 7.78
CA HIS A 76 -2.09 -9.42 6.83
C HIS A 76 -0.73 -9.78 7.45
N THR A 77 -0.09 -8.83 8.14
CA THR A 77 1.17 -9.06 8.87
C THR A 77 1.00 -10.11 9.95
N LEU A 78 -0.10 -10.07 10.71
CA LEU A 78 -0.40 -11.09 11.71
C LEU A 78 -0.58 -12.48 11.06
N ALA A 79 -1.32 -12.55 9.95
CA ALA A 79 -1.51 -13.81 9.22
C ALA A 79 -0.19 -14.39 8.71
N LEU A 80 0.64 -13.56 8.05
CA LEU A 80 1.98 -13.97 7.60
C LEU A 80 2.86 -14.43 8.76
N ASN A 81 2.85 -13.71 9.87
CA ASN A 81 3.63 -14.07 11.07
C ASN A 81 3.15 -15.37 11.74
N LEU A 82 1.93 -15.82 11.50
CA LEU A 82 1.43 -17.08 12.05
C LEU A 82 1.63 -18.25 11.08
N VAL A 83 1.54 -17.99 9.78
CA VAL A 83 1.66 -19.00 8.71
C VAL A 83 3.12 -19.30 8.37
N LEU A 84 3.94 -18.26 8.20
CA LEU A 84 5.32 -18.40 7.70
C LEU A 84 6.35 -18.62 8.82
N LEU A 85 6.12 -18.11 10.04
CA LEU A 85 7.09 -18.25 11.13
C LEU A 85 7.00 -19.62 11.84
N PRO A 86 8.17 -20.26 12.11
CA PRO A 86 8.25 -21.44 12.97
C PRO A 86 7.68 -21.16 14.36
N LYS A 87 7.09 -22.18 15.00
CA LYS A 87 6.37 -22.03 16.29
C LYS A 87 7.17 -21.30 17.38
N ALA A 88 8.49 -21.44 17.40
CA ALA A 88 9.39 -20.82 18.39
C ALA A 88 9.56 -19.29 18.23
N LEU A 89 9.33 -18.74 17.03
CA LEU A 89 9.50 -17.31 16.72
C LEU A 89 8.17 -16.58 16.58
N ARG A 90 7.04 -17.25 16.88
CA ARG A 90 5.72 -16.66 16.71
C ARG A 90 5.55 -15.50 17.70
N PRO A 91 4.91 -14.40 17.28
CA PRO A 91 4.69 -13.25 18.15
C PRO A 91 3.89 -13.63 19.40
N ASN A 92 4.26 -13.01 20.52
CA ASN A 92 3.55 -13.14 21.80
C ASN A 92 2.09 -12.70 21.68
N TRP A 93 1.22 -13.25 22.54
CA TRP A 93 -0.22 -12.95 22.53
C TRP A 93 -0.53 -11.44 22.62
N PHE A 94 0.26 -10.67 23.36
CA PHE A 94 0.12 -9.23 23.45
C PHE A 94 0.28 -8.53 22.10
N ILE A 95 1.28 -8.91 21.30
CA ILE A 95 1.53 -8.35 19.96
C ILE A 95 0.38 -8.71 19.02
N ARG A 96 -0.16 -9.93 19.13
CA ARG A 96 -1.30 -10.37 18.31
C ARG A 96 -2.55 -9.55 18.60
N ILE A 97 -2.88 -9.38 19.89
CA ILE A 97 -4.02 -8.57 20.32
C ILE A 97 -3.83 -7.11 19.88
N GLY A 98 -2.64 -6.55 20.06
CA GLY A 98 -2.31 -5.21 19.59
C GLY A 98 -2.55 -5.04 18.09
N LEU A 99 -2.02 -5.94 17.25
CA LEU A 99 -2.23 -5.91 15.80
C LEU A 99 -3.70 -6.06 15.41
N VAL A 100 -4.46 -6.90 16.11
CA VAL A 100 -5.90 -7.06 15.84
C VAL A 100 -6.65 -5.79 16.19
N LEU A 101 -6.41 -5.21 17.37
CA LEU A 101 -7.07 -3.98 17.82
C LEU A 101 -6.71 -2.78 16.95
N THR A 102 -5.44 -2.61 16.62
CA THR A 102 -4.99 -1.54 15.71
C THR A 102 -5.59 -1.72 14.32
N GLY A 103 -5.61 -2.94 13.79
CA GLY A 103 -6.24 -3.23 12.50
C GLY A 103 -7.73 -2.90 12.48
N ALA A 104 -8.46 -3.30 13.53
CA ALA A 104 -9.87 -2.99 13.71
C ALA A 104 -10.11 -1.48 13.83
N PHE A 105 -9.31 -0.78 14.64
CA PHE A 105 -9.40 0.67 14.82
C PHE A 105 -9.26 1.43 13.51
N PHE A 106 -8.22 1.14 12.72
CA PHE A 106 -8.00 1.83 11.44
C PHE A 106 -9.05 1.49 10.39
N LEU A 107 -9.58 0.25 10.38
CA LEU A 107 -10.69 -0.11 9.50
C LEU A 107 -12.00 0.59 9.88
N ILE A 108 -12.31 0.69 11.17
CA ILE A 108 -13.48 1.44 11.65
C ILE A 108 -13.33 2.91 11.28
N LEU A 109 -12.17 3.52 11.54
CA LEU A 109 -11.91 4.90 11.15
C LEU A 109 -12.05 5.11 9.64
N ALA A 110 -11.52 4.21 8.82
CA ALA A 110 -11.62 4.29 7.37
C ALA A 110 -13.09 4.19 6.90
N THR A 111 -13.85 3.27 7.48
CA THR A 111 -15.27 3.05 7.17
C THR A 111 -16.12 4.26 7.57
N VAL A 112 -15.94 4.76 8.80
CA VAL A 112 -16.67 5.95 9.29
C VAL A 112 -16.32 7.19 8.48
N SER A 113 -15.03 7.40 8.18
CA SER A 113 -14.59 8.54 7.35
C SER A 113 -15.21 8.47 5.96
N THR A 114 -15.24 7.27 5.36
CA THR A 114 -15.85 7.03 4.03
C THR A 114 -17.34 7.28 4.03
N TYR A 115 -18.04 6.78 5.05
CA TYR A 115 -19.45 7.04 5.22
C TYR A 115 -19.77 8.54 5.37
N TYR A 116 -18.99 9.25 6.20
CA TYR A 116 -19.16 10.69 6.39
C TYR A 116 -18.91 11.48 5.09
N GLN A 117 -17.89 11.09 4.33
CA GLN A 117 -17.54 11.75 3.10
C GLN A 117 -18.57 11.49 1.99
N LEU A 118 -19.15 10.29 1.95
CA LEU A 118 -20.22 9.92 1.00
C LEU A 118 -21.54 10.66 1.29
N THR A 119 -21.88 10.82 2.57
CA THR A 119 -23.11 11.54 2.99
C THR A 119 -23.03 13.06 2.85
N ARG A 120 -21.82 13.62 2.67
CA ARG A 120 -21.58 15.05 2.42
C ARG A 120 -21.37 15.41 0.95
N MET A 121 -21.33 14.44 0.03
CA MET A 121 -21.32 14.67 -1.42
C MET A 121 -22.73 14.90 -1.94
#